data_AF-A0A9E5FLM6-F1
#
_entry.id   AF-A0A9E5FLM6-F1
#
_cell.length_a   1.000
_cell.length_b   1.000
_cell.length_c   1.000
_cell.angle_alpha   90.00
_cell.angle_beta   90.00
_cell.angle_gamma   90.00
#
_symmetry.space_group_name_H-M   'P 1'
#
loop_
_entity.id
_entity.type
_entity.pdbx_description
1 polymer ?
#
loop_
_entity_poly.entity_id
_entity_poly.type
_entity_poly.pdbx_seq_one_letter_code
_entity_poly.pdbx_strand_id
1 'polypeptide(L)'
;MFDPSLFFTSPSQVEYTPEQLGNTVFFAPENSEEIEEGSICLFYVPEYRGDKNIHHTNPLDFRSALYTLYPTNGWNRKIYDLGNLNPGETLNDTYFAIQTVISSLLKLNCIPIVIGGSMDLAFPISVGFESNEQLFNICCIDEKVHLGEPTSDVKSAGYLSALLLRRPCFLFNHATIGVQPNRNNPASLDLYEKLFFDESRLGAFNADFKTAEPLLRNADIVCVNLDAIKASERQQKVGNPNGFNVEQICQIAKYAGISDKTSCFGIFNPSESTSMDAAIIAHSIWYFLEGVESRKGDFPIGSKKDYLRFTVVLDDTNQELVFYKSNKSDRWWLEVPYPPNEFSKFERHHLVPCNQFDYDNAMNNELPNIWWKTYQKLG
;
A
#
# COMPACT_ATOMS: atom_id res chain seq x y z
N MET A 1 -7.97 17.58 13.08
CA MET A 1 -9.37 17.14 13.16
C MET A 1 -10.07 17.79 11.98
N PHE A 2 -10.66 16.99 11.09
CA PHE A 2 -11.34 17.48 9.89
C PHE A 2 -12.85 17.32 10.08
N ASP A 3 -13.64 18.11 9.37
CA ASP A 3 -15.09 17.96 9.35
C ASP A 3 -15.47 17.08 8.14
N PRO A 4 -15.90 15.81 8.35
CA PRO A 4 -16.25 14.92 7.24
C PRO A 4 -17.32 15.51 6.32
N SER A 5 -18.26 16.29 6.87
CA SER A 5 -19.36 16.88 6.09
C SER A 5 -18.88 17.89 5.03
N LEU A 6 -17.70 18.49 5.22
CA LEU A 6 -17.10 19.40 4.23
C LEU A 6 -16.47 18.66 3.05
N PHE A 7 -16.02 17.42 3.27
CA PHE A 7 -15.25 16.67 2.28
C PHE A 7 -16.05 15.57 1.61
N PHE A 8 -17.09 15.04 2.28
CA PHE A 8 -17.75 13.83 1.84
C PHE A 8 -19.24 14.02 1.59
N THR A 9 -19.74 13.31 0.58
CA THR A 9 -21.16 13.02 0.41
C THR A 9 -21.46 11.63 0.94
N SER A 10 -22.48 11.51 1.79
CA SER A 10 -22.89 10.24 2.40
C SER A 10 -23.23 9.17 1.35
N PRO A 11 -22.87 7.91 1.61
CA PRO A 11 -23.28 6.81 0.74
C PRO A 11 -24.79 6.57 0.84
N SER A 12 -25.37 5.95 -0.19
CA SER A 12 -26.76 5.49 -0.12
C SER A 12 -26.91 4.44 0.99
N GLN A 13 -27.82 4.68 1.93
CA GLN A 13 -28.10 3.73 2.99
C GLN A 13 -29.02 2.62 2.46
N VAL A 14 -28.58 1.38 2.64
CA VAL A 14 -29.31 0.17 2.32
C VAL A 14 -29.36 -0.67 3.59
N GLU A 15 -30.51 -1.29 3.87
CA GLU A 15 -30.60 -2.22 4.99
C GLU A 15 -29.88 -3.54 4.65
N TYR A 16 -29.00 -3.98 5.55
CA TYR A 16 -28.25 -5.24 5.44
C TYR A 16 -28.72 -6.21 6.52
N THR A 17 -28.62 -7.52 6.26
CA THR A 17 -28.99 -8.53 7.26
C THR A 17 -27.99 -8.53 8.42
N PRO A 18 -28.37 -9.05 9.61
CA PRO A 18 -27.50 -9.00 10.80
C PRO A 18 -26.10 -9.60 10.60
N GLU A 19 -25.99 -10.60 9.75
CA GLU A 19 -24.76 -11.34 9.46
C GLU A 19 -23.90 -10.68 8.38
N GLN A 20 -24.45 -9.74 7.61
CA GLN A 20 -23.74 -9.07 6.52
C GLN A 20 -22.80 -7.98 7.05
N LEU A 21 -21.67 -7.78 6.34
CA LEU A 21 -20.65 -6.81 6.69
C LEU A 21 -21.23 -5.40 6.81
N GLY A 22 -22.14 -5.03 5.91
CA GLY A 22 -22.79 -3.72 5.92
C GLY A 22 -23.50 -3.37 7.23
N ASN A 23 -23.98 -4.37 7.98
CA ASN A 23 -24.62 -4.14 9.28
C ASN A 23 -23.61 -3.79 10.40
N THR A 24 -22.32 -4.02 10.17
CA THR A 24 -21.24 -3.71 11.13
C THR A 24 -20.52 -2.39 10.83
N VAL A 25 -20.86 -1.73 9.71
CA VAL A 25 -20.23 -0.50 9.23
C VAL A 25 -20.97 0.72 9.78
N PHE A 26 -20.21 1.68 10.28
CA PHE A 26 -20.71 2.99 10.69
C PHE A 26 -20.64 3.93 9.47
N PHE A 27 -21.79 4.51 9.09
CA PHE A 27 -21.89 5.32 7.89
C PHE A 27 -21.90 6.82 8.20
N ALA A 28 -21.13 7.58 7.43
CA ALA A 28 -21.16 9.05 7.39
C ALA A 28 -21.14 9.70 8.79
N PRO A 29 -20.04 9.56 9.56
CA PRO A 29 -19.92 10.22 10.85
C PRO A 29 -20.05 11.75 10.68
N GLU A 30 -20.80 12.41 11.57
CA GLU A 30 -21.08 13.84 11.45
C GLU A 30 -19.83 14.69 11.70
N ASN A 31 -18.92 14.19 12.53
CA ASN A 31 -17.67 14.82 12.90
C ASN A 31 -16.56 13.76 13.04
N SER A 32 -15.29 14.18 12.99
CA SER A 32 -14.18 13.24 13.17
C SER A 32 -13.94 12.79 14.62
N GLU A 33 -14.68 13.32 15.60
CA GLU A 33 -14.63 12.86 17.00
C GLU A 33 -15.41 11.54 17.18
N GLU A 34 -16.37 11.24 16.30
CA GLU A 34 -17.09 9.96 16.25
C GLU A 34 -16.25 8.81 15.72
N ILE A 35 -15.15 9.11 15.03
CA ILE A 35 -14.23 8.11 14.49
C ILE A 35 -13.33 7.62 15.62
N GLU A 36 -13.53 6.38 16.03
CA GLU A 36 -12.73 5.78 17.09
C GLU A 36 -11.28 5.55 16.66
N GLU A 37 -10.35 5.79 17.59
CA GLU A 37 -8.92 5.56 17.40
C GLU A 37 -8.64 4.10 17.01
N GLY A 38 -7.77 3.88 16.03
CA GLY A 38 -7.40 2.53 15.59
C GLY A 38 -8.44 1.82 14.71
N SER A 39 -9.48 2.53 14.27
CA SER A 39 -10.52 2.04 13.36
C SER A 39 -10.05 2.01 11.89
N ILE A 40 -10.89 1.44 11.04
CA ILE A 40 -10.67 1.38 9.58
C ILE A 40 -11.62 2.38 8.93
N CYS A 41 -11.08 3.26 8.09
CA CYS A 41 -11.87 4.33 7.46
C CYS A 41 -11.85 4.16 5.94
N LEU A 42 -13.01 3.83 5.38
CA LEU A 42 -13.23 3.58 3.96
C LEU A 42 -13.79 4.83 3.29
N PHE A 43 -13.27 5.20 2.12
CA PHE A 43 -13.90 6.22 1.28
C PHE A 43 -13.57 6.07 -0.21
N TYR A 44 -14.46 6.61 -1.05
CA TYR A 44 -14.30 6.62 -2.49
C TYR A 44 -13.87 8.01 -2.99
N VAL A 45 -12.99 8.07 -3.98
CA VAL A 45 -12.53 9.32 -4.60
C VAL A 45 -12.82 9.29 -6.10
N PRO A 46 -13.88 9.97 -6.58
CA PRO A 46 -14.20 10.09 -8.00
C PRO A 46 -13.33 11.13 -8.72
N GLU A 47 -12.00 11.04 -8.61
CA GLU A 47 -11.06 11.99 -9.23
C GLU A 47 -10.16 11.30 -10.25
N TYR A 48 -10.36 11.65 -11.52
CA TYR A 48 -9.64 11.04 -12.65
C TYR A 48 -8.93 12.07 -13.52
N ARG A 49 -8.95 13.36 -13.16
CA ARG A 49 -8.33 14.42 -13.97
C ARG A 49 -6.80 14.28 -14.09
N GLY A 50 -6.17 13.50 -13.21
CA GLY A 50 -4.74 13.18 -13.26
C GLY A 50 -4.35 12.11 -14.27
N ASP A 51 -5.33 11.43 -14.91
CA ASP A 51 -5.11 10.60 -16.11
C ASP A 51 -6.01 11.04 -17.27
N LYS A 52 -5.38 11.53 -18.34
CA LYS A 52 -6.10 12.02 -19.52
C LYS A 52 -6.80 10.93 -20.33
N ASN A 53 -6.43 9.66 -20.13
CA ASN A 53 -7.01 8.54 -20.87
C ASN A 53 -8.25 7.97 -20.21
N ILE A 54 -8.54 8.41 -18.98
CA ILE A 54 -9.64 7.89 -18.19
C ILE A 54 -10.78 8.90 -18.23
N HIS A 55 -11.94 8.44 -18.68
CA HIS A 55 -13.18 9.19 -18.67
C HIS A 55 -14.20 8.43 -17.83
N HIS A 56 -14.37 8.86 -16.58
CA HIS A 56 -15.41 8.37 -15.69
C HIS A 56 -16.63 9.28 -15.76
N THR A 57 -17.80 8.68 -15.85
CA THR A 57 -19.08 9.38 -15.89
C THR A 57 -19.89 9.21 -14.60
N ASN A 58 -19.65 8.13 -13.85
CA ASN A 58 -20.41 7.76 -12.66
C ASN A 58 -19.54 7.04 -11.61
N PRO A 59 -19.73 7.31 -10.31
CA PRO A 59 -19.09 6.52 -9.26
C PRO A 59 -19.34 5.01 -9.42
N LEU A 60 -18.27 4.19 -9.32
CA LEU A 60 -18.42 2.73 -9.26
C LEU A 60 -19.03 2.33 -7.91
N ASP A 61 -20.15 1.59 -7.94
CA ASP A 61 -20.76 1.06 -6.72
C ASP A 61 -20.10 -0.24 -6.28
N PHE A 62 -18.97 -0.12 -5.57
CA PHE A 62 -18.33 -1.26 -4.90
C PHE A 62 -19.00 -1.62 -3.56
N ARG A 63 -19.83 -0.73 -3.01
CA ARG A 63 -20.43 -0.88 -1.67
C ARG A 63 -21.48 -1.98 -1.65
N SER A 64 -22.33 -2.05 -2.66
CA SER A 64 -23.32 -3.13 -2.79
C SER A 64 -22.65 -4.52 -2.86
N ALA A 65 -21.50 -4.62 -3.53
CA ALA A 65 -20.72 -5.84 -3.56
C ALA A 65 -20.00 -6.13 -2.23
N LEU A 66 -19.40 -5.13 -1.58
CA LEU A 66 -18.65 -5.31 -0.33
C LEU A 66 -19.55 -5.63 0.86
N TYR A 67 -20.62 -4.87 1.03
CA TYR A 67 -21.45 -4.93 2.23
C TYR A 67 -22.39 -6.12 2.29
N THR A 68 -22.58 -6.83 1.17
CA THR A 68 -23.30 -8.10 1.12
C THR A 68 -22.45 -9.30 1.49
N LEU A 69 -21.12 -9.15 1.60
CA LEU A 69 -20.23 -10.19 2.10
C LEU A 69 -20.40 -10.40 3.61
N TYR A 70 -19.92 -11.54 4.11
CA TYR A 70 -20.00 -11.90 5.53
C TYR A 70 -18.63 -11.71 6.21
N PRO A 71 -18.53 -11.04 7.36
CA PRO A 71 -17.30 -10.99 8.14
C PRO A 71 -16.98 -12.38 8.72
N THR A 72 -15.71 -12.63 9.02
CA THR A 72 -15.33 -13.84 9.78
C THR A 72 -15.45 -13.62 11.28
N ASN A 73 -15.54 -14.70 12.06
CA ASN A 73 -15.54 -14.62 13.51
C ASN A 73 -14.28 -13.90 14.04
N GLY A 74 -14.48 -12.97 14.97
CA GLY A 74 -13.39 -12.28 15.67
C GLY A 74 -12.93 -10.96 15.05
N TRP A 75 -13.66 -10.40 14.09
CA TRP A 75 -13.43 -9.02 13.65
C TRP A 75 -13.88 -8.05 14.74
N ASN A 76 -12.95 -7.26 15.27
CA ASN A 76 -13.21 -6.36 16.40
C ASN A 76 -13.01 -4.89 16.06
N ARG A 77 -12.28 -4.57 14.98
CA ARG A 77 -12.06 -3.18 14.57
C ARG A 77 -13.33 -2.61 13.96
N LYS A 78 -13.68 -1.40 14.38
CA LYS A 78 -14.77 -0.65 13.76
C LYS A 78 -14.38 -0.21 12.36
N ILE A 79 -15.38 -0.23 11.47
CA ILE A 79 -15.25 0.23 10.10
C ILE A 79 -16.17 1.43 9.92
N TYR A 80 -15.60 2.55 9.50
CA TYR A 80 -16.33 3.76 9.16
C TYR A 80 -16.29 3.96 7.65
N ASP A 81 -17.45 4.05 7.00
CA ASP A 81 -17.56 4.50 5.61
C ASP A 81 -17.83 5.99 5.60
N LEU A 82 -16.81 6.76 5.24
CA LEU A 82 -16.89 8.22 5.18
C LEU A 82 -17.68 8.70 3.97
N GLY A 83 -17.97 7.84 2.99
CA GLY A 83 -18.71 8.19 1.79
C GLY A 83 -17.83 8.49 0.58
N ASN A 84 -18.31 9.37 -0.29
CA ASN A 84 -17.61 9.78 -1.50
C ASN A 84 -16.97 11.15 -1.26
N LEU A 85 -15.66 11.25 -1.43
CA LEU A 85 -14.96 12.52 -1.38
C LEU A 85 -15.44 13.40 -2.54
N ASN A 86 -15.79 14.65 -2.24
CA ASN A 86 -16.23 15.63 -3.21
C ASN A 86 -14.99 16.17 -3.94
N PRO A 87 -14.83 15.93 -5.26
CA PRO A 87 -13.73 16.53 -6.00
C PRO A 87 -13.83 18.06 -5.94
N GLY A 88 -12.70 18.72 -5.73
CA GLY A 88 -12.66 20.18 -5.71
C GLY A 88 -12.76 20.78 -7.10
N GLU A 89 -12.85 22.10 -7.18
CA GLU A 89 -12.90 22.83 -8.46
C GLU A 89 -11.68 22.51 -9.34
N THR A 90 -10.50 22.41 -8.74
CA THR A 90 -9.27 21.97 -9.40
C THR A 90 -8.76 20.63 -8.86
N LEU A 91 -7.92 19.95 -9.65
CA LEU A 91 -7.25 18.71 -9.21
C LEU A 91 -6.42 18.91 -7.93
N ASN A 92 -5.79 20.08 -7.78
CA ASN A 92 -5.02 20.41 -6.58
C ASN A 92 -5.91 20.60 -5.34
N ASP A 93 -7.14 21.09 -5.50
CA ASP A 93 -8.09 21.19 -4.39
C ASP A 93 -8.47 19.80 -3.89
N THR A 94 -8.71 18.85 -4.82
CA THR A 94 -8.93 17.44 -4.46
C THR A 94 -7.71 16.84 -3.76
N TYR A 95 -6.49 17.10 -4.27
CA TYR A 95 -5.26 16.64 -3.62
C TYR A 95 -5.13 17.17 -2.19
N PHE A 96 -5.45 18.43 -1.96
CA PHE A 96 -5.43 19.04 -0.63
C PHE A 96 -6.47 18.40 0.31
N ALA A 97 -7.67 18.11 -0.18
CA ALA A 97 -8.71 17.40 0.56
C ALA A 97 -8.22 16.01 1.01
N ILE A 98 -7.67 15.21 0.09
CA ILE A 98 -7.13 13.88 0.38
C ILE A 98 -6.00 13.97 1.42
N GLN A 99 -5.05 14.89 1.25
CA GLN A 99 -3.96 15.10 2.20
C GLN A 99 -4.48 15.39 3.62
N THR A 100 -5.49 16.26 3.72
CA THR A 100 -6.09 16.65 5.00
C THR A 100 -6.79 15.49 5.70
N VAL A 101 -7.56 14.70 4.94
CA VAL A 101 -8.25 13.50 5.45
C VAL A 101 -7.22 12.47 5.91
N ILE A 102 -6.26 12.11 5.04
CA ILE A 102 -5.24 11.09 5.35
C ILE A 102 -4.44 11.50 6.59
N SER A 103 -3.92 12.73 6.64
CA SER A 103 -3.17 13.24 7.80
C SER A 103 -3.98 13.14 9.10
N SER A 104 -5.27 13.46 9.03
CA SER A 104 -6.14 13.41 10.21
C SER A 104 -6.44 11.99 10.67
N LEU A 105 -6.72 11.07 9.74
CA LEU A 105 -6.97 9.66 10.05
C LEU A 105 -5.72 8.98 10.64
N LEU A 106 -4.53 9.28 10.09
CA LEU A 106 -3.27 8.75 10.62
C LEU A 106 -3.00 9.24 12.05
N LYS A 107 -3.36 10.49 12.40
CA LYS A 107 -3.25 11.01 13.78
C LYS A 107 -4.16 10.29 14.76
N LEU A 108 -5.27 9.72 14.30
CA LEU A 108 -6.18 8.86 15.06
C LEU A 108 -5.77 7.38 14.99
N ASN A 109 -4.56 7.07 14.52
CA ASN A 109 -4.09 5.69 14.30
C ASN A 109 -5.05 4.85 13.43
N CYS A 110 -5.91 5.49 12.64
CA CYS A 110 -6.86 4.81 11.77
C CYS A 110 -6.15 4.32 10.50
N ILE A 111 -6.71 3.29 9.87
CA ILE A 111 -6.22 2.75 8.59
C ILE A 111 -7.15 3.25 7.47
N PRO A 112 -6.74 4.22 6.64
CA PRO A 112 -7.53 4.65 5.51
C PRO A 112 -7.50 3.60 4.40
N ILE A 113 -8.69 3.26 3.90
CA ILE A 113 -8.88 2.49 2.67
C ILE A 113 -9.46 3.45 1.61
N VAL A 114 -8.66 3.76 0.59
CA VAL A 114 -9.00 4.71 -0.46
C VAL A 114 -9.36 3.96 -1.74
N ILE A 115 -10.54 4.20 -2.30
CA ILE A 115 -11.01 3.53 -3.52
C ILE A 115 -11.25 4.55 -4.62
N GLY A 116 -10.88 4.20 -5.84
CA GLY A 116 -11.22 4.96 -7.03
C GLY A 116 -10.21 6.01 -7.37
N GLY A 117 -10.54 6.74 -8.43
CA GLY A 117 -9.68 7.73 -9.02
C GLY A 117 -8.50 7.10 -9.75
N SER A 118 -7.64 7.97 -10.25
CA SER A 118 -6.47 7.58 -11.02
C SER A 118 -5.21 7.42 -10.14
N MET A 119 -4.19 6.72 -10.63
CA MET A 119 -2.99 6.39 -9.85
C MET A 119 -2.21 7.60 -9.31
N ASP A 120 -2.40 8.80 -9.86
CA ASP A 120 -1.84 10.03 -9.29
C ASP A 120 -2.29 10.30 -7.86
N LEU A 121 -3.43 9.75 -7.42
CA LEU A 121 -3.90 9.87 -6.04
C LEU A 121 -2.95 9.24 -5.02
N ALA A 122 -2.04 8.37 -5.44
CA ALA A 122 -0.93 7.91 -4.60
C ALA A 122 -0.06 9.10 -4.12
N PHE A 123 0.05 10.18 -4.90
CA PHE A 123 0.78 11.40 -4.52
C PHE A 123 0.16 12.11 -3.30
N PRO A 124 -1.09 12.62 -3.34
CA PRO A 124 -1.68 13.29 -2.18
C PRO A 124 -1.84 12.37 -0.97
N ILE A 125 -2.06 11.06 -1.16
CA ILE A 125 -2.05 10.10 -0.05
C ILE A 125 -0.68 10.11 0.64
N SER A 126 0.40 9.97 -0.14
CA SER A 126 1.77 9.99 0.37
C SER A 126 2.13 11.32 1.04
N VAL A 127 1.69 12.46 0.49
CA VAL A 127 1.88 13.76 1.12
C VAL A 127 1.14 13.86 2.46
N GLY A 128 -0.01 13.21 2.61
CA GLY A 128 -0.70 13.10 3.90
C GLY A 128 0.12 12.42 5.00
N PHE A 129 1.04 11.53 4.64
CA PHE A 129 1.96 10.87 5.59
C PHE A 129 3.10 11.80 6.04
N GLU A 130 3.46 12.81 5.25
CA GLU A 130 4.54 13.75 5.58
C GLU A 130 4.24 14.55 6.86
N SER A 131 2.97 14.70 7.23
CA SER A 131 2.57 15.40 8.46
C SER A 131 3.07 14.73 9.74
N ASN A 132 3.46 13.46 9.67
CA ASN A 132 4.03 12.72 10.79
C ASN A 132 5.55 12.88 10.89
N GLU A 133 6.18 13.59 9.94
CA GLU A 133 7.63 13.82 9.84
C GLU A 133 8.47 12.54 9.86
N GLN A 134 7.87 11.41 9.48
CA GLN A 134 8.50 10.10 9.40
C GLN A 134 8.70 9.70 7.95
N LEU A 135 9.81 9.00 7.73
CA LEU A 135 10.04 8.32 6.46
C LEU A 135 9.02 7.20 6.26
N PHE A 136 8.50 7.07 5.05
CA PHE A 136 7.52 6.04 4.71
C PHE A 136 7.94 5.24 3.48
N ASN A 137 7.38 4.04 3.38
CA ASN A 137 7.58 3.15 2.26
C ASN A 137 6.27 2.94 1.51
N ILE A 138 6.34 2.92 0.17
CA ILE A 138 5.21 2.61 -0.71
C ILE A 138 5.46 1.26 -1.37
N CYS A 139 4.42 0.42 -1.47
CA CYS A 139 4.42 -0.74 -2.36
C CYS A 139 3.22 -0.66 -3.32
N CYS A 140 3.50 -0.67 -4.62
CA CYS A 140 2.49 -0.65 -5.67
C CYS A 140 2.34 -2.03 -6.32
N ILE A 141 1.10 -2.44 -6.52
CA ILE A 141 0.74 -3.60 -7.34
C ILE A 141 0.37 -3.06 -8.70
N ASP A 142 1.33 -3.14 -9.62
CA ASP A 142 1.26 -2.44 -10.89
C ASP A 142 2.13 -3.13 -11.93
N GLU A 143 1.74 -3.02 -13.19
CA GLU A 143 2.59 -3.48 -14.28
C GLU A 143 3.67 -2.46 -14.68
N LYS A 144 3.59 -1.23 -14.16
CA LYS A 144 4.52 -0.11 -14.41
C LYS A 144 5.06 0.52 -13.13
N VAL A 145 6.26 1.11 -13.21
CA VAL A 145 6.91 1.79 -12.08
C VAL A 145 6.54 3.28 -11.92
N HIS A 146 5.82 3.86 -12.89
CA HIS A 146 5.32 5.26 -12.88
C HIS A 146 6.36 6.34 -12.56
N LEU A 147 7.60 6.13 -13.01
CA LEU A 147 8.64 7.17 -13.08
C LEU A 147 8.47 7.99 -14.35
N GLY A 148 7.91 9.19 -14.18
CA GLY A 148 7.72 10.18 -15.23
C GLY A 148 8.88 11.18 -15.32
N GLU A 149 8.74 12.15 -16.22
CA GLU A 149 9.73 13.22 -16.40
C GLU A 149 9.75 14.19 -15.20
N PRO A 150 10.92 14.60 -14.68
CA PRO A 150 11.03 15.43 -13.47
C PRO A 150 10.24 16.75 -13.51
N THR A 151 10.08 17.35 -14.70
CA THR A 151 9.42 18.65 -14.87
C THR A 151 7.94 18.54 -15.21
N SER A 152 7.40 17.33 -15.28
CA SER A 152 5.99 17.12 -15.63
C SER A 152 5.06 17.34 -14.44
N ASP A 153 3.87 17.89 -14.70
CA ASP A 153 2.80 17.95 -13.70
C ASP A 153 2.49 16.56 -13.14
N VAL A 154 2.05 16.50 -11.88
CA VAL A 154 1.62 15.26 -11.23
C VAL A 154 0.51 14.61 -12.04
N LYS A 155 0.81 13.44 -12.60
CA LYS A 155 -0.09 12.60 -13.40
C LYS A 155 0.10 11.15 -13.02
N SER A 156 -0.86 10.30 -13.37
CA SER A 156 -0.83 8.88 -13.05
C SER A 156 0.49 8.19 -13.44
N ALA A 157 1.00 8.48 -14.64
CA ALA A 157 2.25 7.89 -15.14
C ALA A 157 3.55 8.46 -14.53
N GLY A 158 3.49 9.43 -13.62
CA GLY A 158 4.65 10.17 -13.14
C GLY A 158 4.61 10.62 -11.69
N TYR A 159 3.64 10.14 -10.90
CA TYR A 159 3.47 10.58 -9.50
C TYR A 159 4.73 10.30 -8.66
N LEU A 160 5.47 9.23 -8.95
CA LEU A 160 6.67 8.87 -8.20
C LEU A 160 7.76 9.92 -8.36
N SER A 161 7.97 10.44 -9.58
CA SER A 161 8.93 11.52 -9.83
C SER A 161 8.58 12.78 -9.05
N ALA A 162 7.29 13.12 -8.97
CA ALA A 162 6.83 14.25 -8.18
C ALA A 162 7.12 14.08 -6.68
N LEU A 163 6.96 12.86 -6.13
CA LEU A 163 7.31 12.57 -4.73
C LEU A 163 8.81 12.72 -4.47
N LEU A 164 9.67 12.21 -5.36
CA LEU A 164 11.13 12.27 -5.20
C LEU A 164 11.69 13.69 -5.22
N LEU A 165 11.01 14.61 -5.91
CA LEU A 165 11.41 16.00 -6.02
C LEU A 165 10.94 16.87 -4.84
N ARG A 166 10.08 16.34 -3.97
CA ARG A 166 9.65 17.05 -2.77
C ARG A 166 10.83 17.30 -1.82
N ARG A 167 10.77 18.43 -1.11
CA ARG A 167 11.81 18.84 -0.16
C ARG A 167 11.13 19.29 1.15
N PRO A 168 11.41 18.63 2.29
CA PRO A 168 12.19 17.39 2.41
C PRO A 168 11.49 16.21 1.69
N CYS A 169 12.27 15.23 1.22
CA CYS A 169 11.73 14.00 0.65
C CYS A 169 11.56 12.97 1.79
N PHE A 170 10.32 12.56 2.06
CA PHE A 170 10.01 11.56 3.09
C PHE A 170 9.86 10.13 2.56
N LEU A 171 9.84 9.95 1.24
CA LEU A 171 9.85 8.63 0.64
C LEU A 171 11.22 7.97 0.87
N PHE A 172 11.24 6.88 1.64
CA PHE A 172 12.46 6.09 1.87
C PHE A 172 12.58 4.92 0.90
N ASN A 173 11.48 4.20 0.68
CA ASN A 173 11.47 3.10 -0.28
C ASN A 173 10.20 3.12 -1.14
N HIS A 174 10.38 2.76 -2.41
CA HIS A 174 9.31 2.37 -3.29
C HIS A 174 9.52 0.93 -3.75
N ALA A 175 8.46 0.13 -3.74
CA ALA A 175 8.45 -1.21 -4.26
C ALA A 175 7.35 -1.36 -5.32
N THR A 176 7.58 -2.11 -6.39
CA THR A 176 6.56 -2.42 -7.40
C THR A 176 6.49 -3.93 -7.62
N ILE A 177 5.32 -4.52 -7.41
CA ILE A 177 5.05 -5.94 -7.62
C ILE A 177 4.17 -6.09 -8.86
N GLY A 178 4.60 -6.90 -9.82
CA GLY A 178 3.93 -7.11 -11.10
C GLY A 178 4.61 -6.44 -12.28
N VAL A 179 5.81 -5.88 -12.11
CA VAL A 179 6.52 -5.16 -13.17
C VAL A 179 6.63 -5.99 -14.44
N GLN A 180 6.24 -5.38 -15.56
CA GLN A 180 6.31 -5.97 -16.89
C GLN A 180 7.27 -5.15 -17.76
N PRO A 181 8.49 -5.65 -18.02
CA PRO A 181 9.50 -4.88 -18.76
C PRO A 181 9.05 -4.40 -20.15
N ASN A 182 8.20 -5.18 -20.83
CA ASN A 182 7.61 -4.83 -22.12
C ASN A 182 6.56 -3.70 -22.06
N ARG A 183 6.19 -3.24 -20.87
CA ARG A 183 5.24 -2.13 -20.64
C ARG A 183 5.88 -0.89 -20.03
N ASN A 184 7.19 -0.92 -19.82
CA ASN A 184 7.95 0.16 -19.20
C ASN A 184 9.03 0.69 -20.15
N ASN A 185 9.34 1.97 -20.04
CA ASN A 185 10.52 2.53 -20.71
C ASN A 185 11.78 1.96 -20.02
N PRO A 186 12.74 1.37 -20.78
CA PRO A 186 13.98 0.86 -20.20
C PRO A 186 14.73 1.89 -19.35
N ALA A 187 14.76 3.16 -19.76
CA ALA A 187 15.41 4.21 -18.99
C ALA A 187 14.75 4.45 -17.61
N SER A 188 13.44 4.27 -17.51
CA SER A 188 12.71 4.35 -16.24
C SER A 188 13.05 3.18 -15.33
N LEU A 189 13.19 1.96 -15.86
CA LEU A 189 13.61 0.78 -15.07
C LEU A 189 15.05 0.92 -14.59
N ASP A 190 15.96 1.38 -15.45
CA ASP A 190 17.35 1.64 -15.08
C ASP A 190 17.46 2.70 -13.97
N LEU A 191 16.64 3.76 -14.04
CA LEU A 191 16.59 4.77 -13.00
C LEU A 191 16.00 4.21 -11.70
N TYR A 192 14.94 3.42 -11.79
CA TYR A 192 14.31 2.76 -10.64
C TYR A 192 15.32 1.89 -9.87
N GLU A 193 16.14 1.12 -10.59
CA GLU A 193 17.22 0.33 -10.00
C GLU A 193 18.33 1.19 -9.39
N LYS A 194 18.74 2.28 -10.06
CA LYS A 194 19.74 3.24 -9.54
C LYS A 194 19.29 3.99 -8.29
N LEU A 195 17.97 4.18 -8.12
CA LEU A 195 17.37 4.70 -6.90
C LEU A 195 17.25 3.61 -5.81
N PHE A 196 17.78 2.41 -6.07
CA PHE A 196 17.77 1.24 -5.22
C PHE A 196 16.36 0.75 -4.86
N PHE A 197 15.33 1.13 -5.62
CA PHE A 197 13.97 0.68 -5.38
C PHE A 197 13.79 -0.81 -5.67
N ASP A 198 12.73 -1.36 -5.09
CA ASP A 198 12.47 -2.79 -5.14
C ASP A 198 11.47 -3.11 -6.24
N GLU A 199 11.74 -4.15 -7.02
CA GLU A 199 10.80 -4.67 -8.00
C GLU A 199 10.64 -6.18 -7.83
N SER A 200 9.41 -6.65 -7.99
CA SER A 200 9.11 -8.05 -8.24
C SER A 200 8.39 -8.12 -9.58
N ARG A 201 9.04 -8.72 -10.57
CA ARG A 201 8.43 -8.91 -11.90
C ARG A 201 7.27 -9.89 -11.80
N LEU A 202 6.26 -9.73 -12.65
CA LEU A 202 5.10 -10.64 -12.65
C LEU A 202 5.50 -12.11 -12.78
N GLY A 203 6.50 -12.42 -13.61
CA GLY A 203 7.01 -13.79 -13.77
C GLY A 203 7.65 -14.35 -12.49
N ALA A 204 8.38 -13.53 -11.73
CA ALA A 204 8.99 -13.92 -10.47
C ALA A 204 7.90 -14.17 -9.40
N PHE A 205 6.91 -13.28 -9.31
CA PHE A 205 5.75 -13.46 -8.44
C PHE A 205 4.98 -14.75 -8.78
N ASN A 206 4.77 -15.06 -10.06
CA ASN A 206 4.08 -16.28 -10.47
C ASN A 206 4.88 -17.55 -10.14
N ALA A 207 6.22 -17.47 -10.15
CA ALA A 207 7.07 -18.59 -9.76
C ALA A 207 7.04 -18.83 -8.25
N ASP A 208 7.12 -17.76 -7.46
CA ASP A 208 6.93 -17.80 -6.01
C ASP A 208 6.29 -16.51 -5.48
N PHE A 209 5.00 -16.61 -5.15
CA PHE A 209 4.23 -15.50 -4.63
C PHE A 209 4.74 -15.03 -3.25
N LYS A 210 5.46 -15.87 -2.51
CA LYS A 210 5.99 -15.53 -1.18
C LYS A 210 7.04 -14.43 -1.23
N THR A 211 7.66 -14.22 -2.40
CA THR A 211 8.58 -13.10 -2.63
C THR A 211 7.92 -11.72 -2.48
N ALA A 212 6.59 -11.63 -2.55
CA ALA A 212 5.85 -10.39 -2.31
C ALA A 212 5.71 -10.05 -0.82
N GLU A 213 5.72 -11.04 0.08
CA GLU A 213 5.45 -10.83 1.50
C GLU A 213 6.40 -9.80 2.15
N PRO A 214 7.73 -9.85 1.93
CA PRO A 214 8.63 -8.87 2.54
C PRO A 214 8.40 -7.45 2.00
N LEU A 215 8.11 -7.32 0.71
CA LEU A 215 7.84 -6.03 0.07
C LEU A 215 6.56 -5.39 0.64
N LEU A 216 5.50 -6.19 0.80
CA LEU A 216 4.24 -5.77 1.41
C LEU A 216 4.40 -5.46 2.90
N ARG A 217 5.13 -6.31 3.64
CA ARG A 217 5.42 -6.11 5.06
C ARG A 217 6.25 -4.86 5.33
N ASN A 218 7.06 -4.43 4.36
CA ASN A 218 7.88 -3.23 4.50
C ASN A 218 7.11 -1.93 4.19
N ALA A 219 5.91 -2.01 3.62
CA ALA A 219 5.17 -0.85 3.14
C ALA A 219 4.25 -0.24 4.21
N ASP A 220 4.30 1.08 4.32
CA ASP A 220 3.32 1.88 5.09
C ASP A 220 2.06 2.13 4.23
N ILE A 221 2.27 2.40 2.93
CA ILE A 221 1.21 2.62 1.93
C ILE A 221 1.26 1.49 0.91
N VAL A 222 0.15 0.80 0.71
CA VAL A 222 0.00 -0.19 -0.37
C VAL A 222 -1.03 0.29 -1.37
N CYS A 223 -0.65 0.40 -2.65
CA CYS A 223 -1.50 0.86 -3.74
C CYS A 223 -1.73 -0.28 -4.73
N VAL A 224 -2.98 -0.63 -5.01
CA VAL A 224 -3.34 -1.60 -6.04
C VAL A 224 -3.87 -0.87 -7.25
N ASN A 225 -3.14 -0.93 -8.36
CA ASN A 225 -3.66 -0.49 -9.65
C ASN A 225 -4.41 -1.65 -10.31
N LEU A 226 -5.71 -1.49 -10.56
CA LEU A 226 -6.49 -2.56 -11.20
C LEU A 226 -6.01 -2.85 -12.64
N ASP A 227 -5.28 -1.96 -13.30
CA ASP A 227 -4.68 -2.23 -14.63
C ASP A 227 -3.59 -3.31 -14.60
N ALA A 228 -3.07 -3.63 -13.41
CA ALA A 228 -2.17 -4.74 -13.19
C ALA A 228 -2.84 -6.11 -13.36
N ILE A 229 -4.17 -6.17 -13.27
CA ILE A 229 -4.98 -7.39 -13.40
C ILE A 229 -5.20 -7.70 -14.87
N LYS A 230 -5.26 -8.99 -15.23
CA LYS A 230 -5.61 -9.42 -16.58
C LYS A 230 -6.96 -8.80 -17.01
N ALA A 231 -6.98 -8.24 -18.21
CA ALA A 231 -8.19 -7.67 -18.80
C ALA A 231 -9.34 -8.68 -18.87
N SER A 232 -9.04 -9.98 -19.07
CA SER A 232 -10.03 -11.05 -19.06
C SER A 232 -10.73 -11.24 -17.71
N GLU A 233 -10.00 -11.05 -16.62
CA GLU A 233 -10.53 -11.15 -15.25
C GLU A 233 -11.42 -9.96 -14.92
N ARG A 234 -11.06 -8.77 -15.43
CA ARG A 234 -11.84 -7.52 -15.30
C ARG A 234 -12.96 -7.39 -16.34
N GLN A 235 -13.09 -8.36 -17.25
CA GLN A 235 -14.01 -8.32 -18.40
C GLN A 235 -13.86 -7.07 -19.28
N GLN A 236 -12.65 -6.51 -19.37
CA GLN A 236 -12.35 -5.34 -20.18
C GLN A 236 -12.01 -5.73 -21.62
N LYS A 237 -12.51 -4.94 -22.58
CA LYS A 237 -12.20 -5.12 -24.02
C LYS A 237 -10.76 -4.76 -24.36
N VAL A 238 -10.21 -3.77 -23.67
CA VAL A 238 -8.85 -3.27 -23.86
C VAL A 238 -8.21 -3.20 -22.48
N GLY A 239 -7.03 -3.77 -22.34
CA GLY A 239 -6.31 -3.80 -21.07
C GLY A 239 -5.09 -4.69 -21.14
N ASN A 240 -4.54 -5.00 -19.97
CA ASN A 240 -3.35 -5.84 -19.86
C ASN A 240 -3.67 -7.32 -20.12
N PRO A 241 -3.14 -7.97 -21.17
CA PRO A 241 -3.40 -9.39 -21.40
C PRO A 241 -2.64 -10.31 -20.42
N ASN A 242 -1.54 -9.84 -19.84
CA ASN A 242 -0.62 -10.62 -19.02
C ASN A 242 -0.53 -10.02 -17.61
N GLY A 243 -1.64 -9.90 -16.90
CA GLY A 243 -1.68 -9.36 -15.53
C GLY A 243 -1.79 -10.41 -14.42
N PHE A 244 -2.17 -9.96 -13.23
CA PHE A 244 -2.58 -10.82 -12.12
C PHE A 244 -3.96 -11.43 -12.35
N ASN A 245 -4.23 -12.56 -11.70
CA ASN A 245 -5.57 -13.08 -11.50
C ASN A 245 -6.20 -12.49 -10.23
N VAL A 246 -7.53 -12.52 -10.10
CA VAL A 246 -8.22 -11.94 -8.92
C VAL A 246 -7.80 -12.61 -7.61
N GLU A 247 -7.59 -13.93 -7.62
CA GLU A 247 -7.11 -14.68 -6.44
C GLU A 247 -5.74 -14.18 -5.94
N GLN A 248 -4.85 -13.79 -6.86
CA GLN A 248 -3.53 -13.26 -6.51
C GLN A 248 -3.65 -11.88 -5.87
N ILE A 249 -4.55 -11.03 -6.36
CA ILE A 249 -4.82 -9.71 -5.74
C ILE A 249 -5.41 -9.88 -4.34
N CYS A 250 -6.33 -10.83 -4.15
CA CYS A 250 -6.86 -11.17 -2.83
C CYS A 250 -5.77 -11.63 -1.86
N GLN A 251 -4.85 -12.48 -2.33
CA GLN A 251 -3.70 -12.95 -1.54
C GLN A 251 -2.76 -11.79 -1.16
N ILE A 252 -2.49 -10.88 -2.10
CA ILE A 252 -1.69 -9.68 -1.88
C ILE A 252 -2.37 -8.76 -0.86
N ALA A 253 -3.67 -8.51 -1.01
CA ALA A 253 -4.45 -7.69 -0.09
C ALA A 253 -4.41 -8.27 1.33
N LYS A 254 -4.54 -9.59 1.48
CA LYS A 254 -4.37 -10.27 2.78
C LYS A 254 -2.99 -10.04 3.37
N TYR A 255 -1.92 -10.19 2.59
CA TYR A 255 -0.56 -9.93 3.07
C TYR A 255 -0.33 -8.46 3.47
N ALA A 256 -0.87 -7.51 2.71
CA ALA A 256 -0.87 -6.10 3.09
C ALA A 256 -1.61 -5.88 4.43
N GLY A 257 -2.74 -6.54 4.63
CA GLY A 257 -3.50 -6.46 5.88
C GLY A 257 -2.74 -7.00 7.10
N ILE A 258 -2.08 -8.16 6.96
CA ILE A 258 -1.32 -8.81 8.07
C ILE A 258 -0.08 -8.00 8.48
N SER A 259 0.41 -7.10 7.62
CA SER A 259 1.52 -6.21 7.96
C SER A 259 1.13 -5.26 9.08
N ASP A 260 1.84 -5.33 10.21
CA ASP A 260 1.70 -4.37 11.31
C ASP A 260 2.17 -2.95 10.88
N LYS A 261 2.97 -2.84 9.81
CA LYS A 261 3.49 -1.56 9.31
C LYS A 261 2.52 -0.84 8.38
N THR A 262 1.69 -1.57 7.63
CA THR A 262 0.77 -0.99 6.65
C THR A 262 -0.32 -0.19 7.35
N SER A 263 -0.42 1.09 7.03
CA SER A 263 -1.37 2.02 7.63
C SER A 263 -2.24 2.72 6.60
N CYS A 264 -2.06 2.49 5.30
CA CYS A 264 -2.99 2.90 4.26
C CYS A 264 -3.05 1.87 3.12
N PHE A 265 -4.25 1.62 2.61
CA PHE A 265 -4.50 0.73 1.47
C PHE A 265 -5.32 1.46 0.40
N GLY A 266 -4.81 1.51 -0.82
CA GLY A 266 -5.46 2.19 -1.95
C GLY A 266 -5.78 1.22 -3.09
N ILE A 267 -6.93 1.39 -3.74
CA ILE A 267 -7.30 0.65 -4.96
C ILE A 267 -7.74 1.65 -6.03
N PHE A 268 -7.03 1.68 -7.17
CA PHE A 268 -7.13 2.74 -8.18
C PHE A 268 -7.43 2.18 -9.58
N ASN A 269 -7.78 3.09 -10.49
CA ASN A 269 -8.20 2.81 -11.86
C ASN A 269 -9.33 1.77 -11.99
N PRO A 270 -10.40 1.79 -11.15
CA PRO A 270 -11.59 1.00 -11.46
C PRO A 270 -12.19 1.46 -12.77
N SER A 271 -12.89 0.58 -13.46
CA SER A 271 -13.64 0.90 -14.67
C SER A 271 -15.13 0.81 -14.42
N GLU A 272 -15.87 1.83 -14.85
CA GLU A 272 -17.34 1.81 -14.87
C GLU A 272 -17.91 0.82 -15.89
N SER A 273 -17.11 0.40 -16.86
CA SER A 273 -17.59 -0.40 -17.98
C SER A 273 -18.03 -1.80 -17.59
N THR A 274 -17.65 -2.27 -16.39
CA THR A 274 -17.99 -3.60 -15.90
C THR A 274 -18.33 -3.55 -14.41
N SER A 275 -19.32 -4.35 -14.00
CA SER A 275 -19.60 -4.60 -12.58
C SER A 275 -18.52 -5.49 -11.93
N MET A 276 -17.57 -6.01 -12.72
CA MET A 276 -16.55 -6.93 -12.23
C MET A 276 -15.55 -6.23 -11.33
N ASP A 277 -15.14 -5.00 -11.68
CA ASP A 277 -14.23 -4.23 -10.84
C ASP A 277 -14.82 -3.93 -9.45
N ALA A 278 -16.14 -3.73 -9.34
CA ALA A 278 -16.81 -3.57 -8.05
C ALA A 278 -16.66 -4.83 -7.17
N ALA A 279 -16.85 -6.02 -7.76
CA ALA A 279 -16.64 -7.29 -7.07
C ALA A 279 -15.15 -7.51 -6.71
N ILE A 280 -14.23 -7.21 -7.62
CA ILE A 280 -12.78 -7.33 -7.34
C ILE A 280 -12.37 -6.42 -6.18
N ILE A 281 -12.84 -5.16 -6.17
CA ILE A 281 -12.59 -4.22 -5.08
C ILE A 281 -13.16 -4.77 -3.76
N ALA A 282 -14.42 -5.20 -3.77
CA ALA A 282 -15.08 -5.76 -2.58
C ALA A 282 -14.30 -6.93 -1.98
N HIS A 283 -13.90 -7.91 -2.80
CA HIS A 283 -13.12 -9.05 -2.34
C HIS A 283 -11.71 -8.65 -1.87
N SER A 284 -11.06 -7.71 -2.56
CA SER A 284 -9.73 -7.21 -2.17
C SER A 284 -9.78 -6.54 -0.79
N ILE A 285 -10.78 -5.69 -0.56
CA ILE A 285 -11.01 -5.06 0.75
C ILE A 285 -11.29 -6.12 1.80
N TRP A 286 -12.18 -7.08 1.52
CA TRP A 286 -12.52 -8.14 2.47
C TRP A 286 -11.29 -8.93 2.95
N TYR A 287 -10.41 -9.33 2.02
CA TYR A 287 -9.18 -10.04 2.37
C TYR A 287 -8.15 -9.14 3.08
N PHE A 288 -8.10 -7.85 2.75
CA PHE A 288 -7.32 -6.88 3.50
C PHE A 288 -7.80 -6.78 4.96
N LEU A 289 -9.10 -6.66 5.19
CA LEU A 289 -9.71 -6.61 6.53
C LEU A 289 -9.40 -7.89 7.33
N GLU A 290 -9.56 -9.07 6.70
CA GLU A 290 -9.18 -10.35 7.31
C GLU A 290 -7.70 -10.37 7.73
N GLY A 291 -6.83 -9.80 6.89
CA GLY A 291 -5.41 -9.63 7.18
C GLY A 291 -5.16 -8.69 8.37
N VAL A 292 -5.85 -7.56 8.44
CA VAL A 292 -5.73 -6.58 9.53
C VAL A 292 -6.10 -7.20 10.89
N GLU A 293 -7.16 -8.01 10.92
CA GLU A 293 -7.59 -8.74 12.13
C GLU A 293 -6.62 -9.87 12.52
N SER A 294 -5.78 -10.30 11.57
CA SER A 294 -4.75 -11.34 11.79
C SER A 294 -3.39 -10.78 12.23
N ARG A 295 -3.26 -9.45 12.41
CA ARG A 295 -2.03 -8.78 12.86
C ARG A 295 -1.54 -9.33 14.21
N LYS A 296 -0.22 -9.47 14.35
CA LYS A 296 0.41 -10.11 15.51
C LYS A 296 1.07 -9.11 16.46
N GLY A 297 1.09 -7.82 16.11
CA GLY A 297 1.85 -6.82 16.85
C GLY A 297 3.34 -7.14 16.81
N ASP A 298 3.84 -7.45 15.62
CA ASP A 298 5.26 -7.63 15.32
C ASP A 298 5.94 -6.26 15.10
N PHE A 299 7.27 -6.23 14.97
CA PHE A 299 8.00 -5.02 14.60
C PHE A 299 7.40 -4.38 13.33
N PRO A 300 7.31 -3.04 13.22
CA PRO A 300 7.85 -2.02 14.13
C PRO A 300 6.96 -1.66 15.33
N ILE A 301 5.77 -2.25 15.46
CA ILE A 301 4.87 -1.96 16.60
C ILE A 301 5.35 -2.69 17.87
N GLY A 302 5.75 -3.95 17.71
CA GLY A 302 6.25 -4.80 18.81
C GLY A 302 7.75 -4.64 19.10
N SER A 303 8.17 -5.10 20.28
CA SER A 303 9.60 -5.15 20.66
C SER A 303 10.30 -6.38 20.07
N LYS A 304 11.56 -6.20 19.62
CA LYS A 304 12.44 -7.29 19.18
C LYS A 304 13.08 -8.11 20.33
N LYS A 305 12.76 -7.80 21.59
CA LYS A 305 13.42 -8.36 22.78
C LYS A 305 13.39 -9.89 22.84
N ASP A 306 12.27 -10.49 22.43
CA ASP A 306 12.05 -11.95 22.50
C ASP A 306 12.32 -12.66 21.16
N TYR A 307 12.89 -11.96 20.18
CA TYR A 307 13.22 -12.55 18.89
C TYR A 307 14.47 -13.43 18.99
N LEU A 308 14.49 -14.51 18.20
CA LEU A 308 15.70 -15.30 18.03
C LEU A 308 16.70 -14.51 17.17
N ARG A 309 17.92 -14.31 17.66
CA ARG A 309 18.99 -13.59 16.95
C ARG A 309 19.98 -14.59 16.34
N PHE A 310 20.29 -14.41 15.07
CA PHE A 310 21.30 -15.17 14.32
C PHE A 310 22.35 -14.21 13.78
N THR A 311 23.62 -14.51 14.01
CA THR A 311 24.75 -13.75 13.43
C THR A 311 25.39 -14.61 12.35
N VAL A 312 25.58 -14.03 11.17
CA VAL A 312 26.36 -14.60 10.07
C VAL A 312 27.52 -13.67 9.76
N VAL A 313 28.73 -14.20 9.68
CA VAL A 313 29.91 -13.42 9.27
C VAL A 313 30.25 -13.86 7.86
N LEU A 314 30.29 -12.91 6.92
CA LEU A 314 30.70 -13.18 5.55
C LEU A 314 32.23 -13.30 5.49
N ASP A 315 32.73 -14.43 5.00
CA ASP A 315 34.15 -14.76 4.92
C ASP A 315 34.92 -13.76 4.03
N ASP A 316 34.31 -13.30 2.94
CA ASP A 316 34.98 -12.49 1.92
C ASP A 316 35.15 -11.01 2.32
N THR A 317 34.20 -10.48 3.10
CA THR A 317 34.16 -9.06 3.49
C THR A 317 34.39 -8.86 4.98
N ASN A 318 34.42 -9.94 5.77
CA ASN A 318 34.42 -9.93 7.23
C ASN A 318 33.27 -9.09 7.83
N GLN A 319 32.16 -8.99 7.08
CA GLN A 319 31.00 -8.21 7.45
C GLN A 319 30.03 -9.07 8.28
N GLU A 320 29.57 -8.53 9.41
CA GLU A 320 28.57 -9.18 10.26
C GLU A 320 27.15 -8.83 9.77
N LEU A 321 26.34 -9.85 9.50
CA LEU A 321 24.91 -9.77 9.24
C LEU A 321 24.15 -10.31 10.44
N VAL A 322 23.18 -9.55 10.92
CA VAL A 322 22.35 -9.93 12.08
C VAL A 322 20.92 -10.13 11.64
N PHE A 323 20.47 -11.37 11.70
CA PHE A 323 19.10 -11.76 11.41
C PHE A 323 18.31 -11.93 12.71
N TYR A 324 17.02 -11.62 12.65
CA TYR A 324 16.08 -11.90 13.72
C TYR A 324 14.89 -12.70 13.19
N LYS A 325 14.41 -13.65 13.99
CA LYS A 325 13.17 -14.38 13.74
C LYS A 325 12.16 -14.11 14.85
N SER A 326 10.98 -13.63 14.46
CA SER A 326 9.89 -13.36 15.41
C SER A 326 9.39 -14.66 16.04
N ASN A 327 9.28 -14.68 17.36
CA ASN A 327 8.69 -15.76 18.13
C ASN A 327 7.16 -15.81 18.05
N LYS A 328 6.52 -14.78 17.48
CA LYS A 328 5.06 -14.71 17.32
C LYS A 328 4.60 -15.11 15.92
N SER A 329 5.33 -14.69 14.90
CA SER A 329 4.92 -14.77 13.49
C SER A 329 5.81 -15.68 12.64
N ASP A 330 6.93 -16.16 13.20
CA ASP A 330 8.01 -16.86 12.48
C ASP A 330 8.65 -16.03 11.35
N ARG A 331 8.31 -14.75 11.22
CA ARG A 331 8.85 -13.85 10.19
C ARG A 331 10.30 -13.49 10.46
N TRP A 332 11.06 -13.37 9.36
CA TRP A 332 12.47 -13.00 9.39
C TRP A 332 12.66 -11.50 9.15
N TRP A 333 13.68 -10.98 9.80
CA TRP A 333 14.10 -9.59 9.77
C TRP A 333 15.62 -9.53 9.68
N LEU A 334 16.15 -8.56 8.96
CA LEU A 334 17.59 -8.34 8.80
C LEU A 334 17.95 -6.95 9.31
N GLU A 335 18.97 -6.87 10.16
CA GLU A 335 19.48 -5.62 10.71
C GLU A 335 20.42 -4.95 9.71
N VAL A 336 20.19 -3.66 9.47
CA VAL A 336 21.06 -2.80 8.64
C VAL A 336 21.65 -1.73 9.56
N PRO A 337 22.97 -1.48 9.54
CA PRO A 337 23.60 -0.47 10.40
C PRO A 337 23.26 0.96 9.95
N TYR A 338 23.13 1.88 10.92
CA TYR A 338 22.78 3.29 10.71
C TYR A 338 23.87 4.24 11.23
N PRO A 339 24.01 5.44 10.63
CA PRO A 339 24.84 6.50 11.18
C PRO A 339 24.38 6.91 12.60
N PRO A 340 25.29 7.07 13.59
CA PRO A 340 24.94 7.36 14.99
C PRO A 340 24.12 8.63 15.25
N ASN A 341 24.09 9.58 14.31
CA ASN A 341 23.49 10.90 14.52
C ASN A 341 22.04 11.03 14.01
N GLU A 342 21.46 10.00 13.37
CA GLU A 342 20.10 10.07 12.77
C GLU A 342 19.14 8.97 13.29
N PHE A 343 19.45 8.38 14.46
CA PHE A 343 18.74 7.24 15.05
C PHE A 343 17.21 7.40 15.15
N SER A 344 16.69 8.60 15.46
CA SER A 344 15.23 8.80 15.61
C SER A 344 14.47 8.81 14.27
N LYS A 345 15.12 9.17 13.16
CA LYS A 345 14.46 9.29 11.86
C LYS A 345 14.27 7.94 11.17
N PHE A 346 15.14 6.99 11.46
CA PHE A 346 15.18 5.69 10.78
C PHE A 346 14.90 4.48 11.67
N GLU A 347 14.48 4.68 12.92
CA GLU A 347 14.28 3.59 13.89
C GLU A 347 13.42 2.44 13.35
N ARG A 348 12.37 2.77 12.59
CA ARG A 348 11.43 1.80 11.96
C ARG A 348 12.00 1.08 10.73
N HIS A 349 13.18 1.47 10.27
CA HIS A 349 13.88 0.90 9.11
C HIS A 349 15.13 0.10 9.52
N HIS A 350 15.51 0.12 10.80
CA HIS A 350 16.63 -0.66 11.35
C HIS A 350 16.54 -2.16 11.09
N LEU A 351 15.31 -2.67 11.02
CA LEU A 351 15.02 -4.05 10.61
C LEU A 351 14.26 -4.02 9.30
N VAL A 352 14.85 -4.62 8.27
CA VAL A 352 14.17 -4.82 7.00
C VAL A 352 13.53 -6.22 6.94
N PRO A 353 12.28 -6.33 6.48
CA PRO A 353 11.65 -7.63 6.24
C PRO A 353 12.46 -8.49 5.28
N CYS A 354 12.84 -9.69 5.69
CA CYS A 354 13.50 -10.67 4.81
C CYS A 354 12.87 -12.05 4.99
N ASN A 355 13.43 -13.03 4.28
CA ASN A 355 12.95 -14.40 4.22
C ASN A 355 14.00 -15.33 4.84
N GLN A 356 13.58 -16.55 5.17
CA GLN A 356 14.55 -17.59 5.52
C GLN A 356 15.57 -17.83 4.40
N PHE A 357 15.14 -17.71 3.15
CA PHE A 357 16.01 -17.83 1.98
C PHE A 357 17.18 -16.85 2.00
N ASP A 358 16.98 -15.60 2.47
CA ASP A 358 18.06 -14.62 2.57
C ASP A 358 19.09 -15.02 3.65
N TYR A 359 18.61 -15.58 4.76
CA TYR A 359 19.48 -16.13 5.79
C TYR A 359 20.28 -17.33 5.27
N ASP A 360 19.63 -18.26 4.57
CA ASP A 360 20.28 -19.44 4.00
C ASP A 360 21.34 -19.06 2.95
N ASN A 361 21.10 -18.01 2.14
CA ASN A 361 22.09 -17.49 1.19
C ASN A 361 23.26 -16.80 1.91
N ALA A 362 23.00 -16.02 2.96
CA ALA A 362 24.05 -15.43 3.78
C ALA A 362 24.97 -16.50 4.40
N MET A 363 24.40 -17.63 4.84
CA MET A 363 25.18 -18.78 5.32
C MET A 363 26.07 -19.41 4.23
N ASN A 364 25.75 -19.18 2.96
CA ASN A 364 26.57 -19.55 1.80
C ASN A 364 27.49 -18.42 1.33
N ASN A 365 27.78 -17.44 2.20
CA ASN A 365 28.66 -16.30 1.94
C ASN A 365 28.13 -15.30 0.90
N GLU A 366 26.81 -15.28 0.65
CA GLU A 366 26.18 -14.33 -0.27
C GLU A 366 25.52 -13.16 0.48
N LEU A 367 25.91 -11.92 0.16
CA LEU A 367 25.28 -10.73 0.76
C LEU A 367 23.85 -10.55 0.21
N PRO A 368 22.80 -10.54 1.07
CA PRO A 368 21.44 -10.34 0.60
C PRO A 368 21.25 -8.98 -0.07
N ASN A 369 20.66 -8.97 -1.26
CA ASN A 369 20.40 -7.73 -2.03
C ASN A 369 19.59 -6.70 -1.23
N ILE A 370 18.67 -7.14 -0.38
CA ILE A 370 17.88 -6.25 0.47
C ILE A 370 18.76 -5.47 1.45
N TRP A 371 19.78 -6.11 2.04
CA TRP A 371 20.73 -5.45 2.92
C TRP A 371 21.49 -4.37 2.16
N TRP A 372 22.04 -4.72 1.00
CA TRP A 372 22.82 -3.81 0.17
C TRP A 372 22.01 -2.59 -0.28
N LYS A 373 20.82 -2.81 -0.85
CA LYS A 373 19.94 -1.73 -1.30
C LYS A 373 19.52 -0.81 -0.16
N THR A 374 19.18 -1.37 1.01
CA THR A 374 18.83 -0.55 2.16
C THR A 374 20.01 0.27 2.63
N TYR A 375 21.20 -0.33 2.74
CA TYR A 375 22.42 0.39 3.13
C TYR A 375 22.75 1.56 2.18
N GLN A 376 22.60 1.35 0.86
CA GLN A 376 22.81 2.40 -0.14
C GLN A 376 21.82 3.57 -0.05
N LYS A 377 20.61 3.35 0.47
CA LYS A 377 19.63 4.43 0.71
C LYS A 377 19.92 5.26 1.96
N LEU A 378 20.80 4.76 2.83
CA LEU A 378 21.14 5.39 4.11
C LEU A 378 22.39 6.27 4.06
N GLY A 379 23.25 6.03 3.08
CA GLY A 379 24.40 6.89 2.75
C GLY A 379 24.02 7.95 1.73
#